data_AF-A0A6B1XW59-F1
#
_entry.id   AF-A0A6B1XW59-F1
#
_cell.length_a   1.000
_cell.length_b   1.000
_cell.length_c   1.000
_cell.angle_alpha   90.00
_cell.angle_beta   90.00
_cell.angle_gamma   90.00
#
_symmetry.space_group_name_H-M   'P 1'
#
loop_
_entity.id
_entity.type
_entity.pdbx_description
1 polymer ?
#
loop_
_entity_poly.entity_id
_entity_poly.type
_entity_poly.pdbx_seq_one_letter_code
_entity_poly.pdbx_strand_id
1 'polypeptide(L)'
;MIPKFRAYSVEENIMYYPDEDKNVEWTIDDDTGFIAPLINLENGMWGMIDKYVLMQSTGLKDKNGVEFFEGDIGWDDHLEVHGQVIFENGAFKYEWDNISEDLFEVTDDIEIVGNIHENPELLEVAE
;
A
#
# COMPACT_ATOMS: atom_id res chain seq x y z
N MET A 1 -0.42 -17.08 -2.64
CA MET A 1 -0.79 -15.75 -3.14
C MET A 1 0.11 -15.44 -4.34
N ILE A 2 -0.44 -14.85 -5.41
CA ILE A 2 0.35 -14.33 -6.53
C ILE A 2 0.84 -12.95 -6.09
N PRO A 3 2.15 -12.65 -6.13
CA PRO A 3 2.65 -11.33 -5.72
C PRO A 3 2.02 -10.23 -6.57
N LYS A 4 1.44 -9.23 -5.90
CA LYS A 4 0.98 -7.98 -6.48
C LYS A 4 1.59 -6.83 -5.69
N PHE A 5 1.84 -5.73 -6.38
CA PHE A 5 2.44 -4.54 -5.78
C PHE A 5 1.71 -3.28 -6.23
N ARG A 6 1.77 -2.25 -5.41
CA ARG A 6 1.52 -0.86 -5.81
C ARG A 6 2.77 -0.04 -5.53
N ALA A 7 2.90 1.12 -6.15
CA ALA A 7 4.08 1.96 -6.01
C ALA A 7 3.69 3.41 -5.73
N TYR A 8 4.24 4.00 -4.67
CA TYR A 8 4.10 5.42 -4.39
C TYR A 8 5.29 6.19 -4.97
N SER A 9 5.05 7.12 -5.89
CA SER A 9 6.05 8.05 -6.42
C SER A 9 6.30 9.18 -5.43
N VAL A 10 7.50 9.25 -4.87
CA VAL A 10 7.86 10.21 -3.82
C VAL A 10 7.99 11.62 -4.38
N GLU A 11 8.43 11.76 -5.63
CA GLU A 11 8.61 13.08 -6.26
C GLU A 11 7.27 13.68 -6.73
N GLU A 12 6.38 12.83 -7.24
CA GLU A 12 5.11 13.28 -7.81
C GLU A 12 3.97 13.26 -6.78
N ASN A 13 4.14 12.55 -5.67
CA ASN A 13 3.11 12.26 -4.67
C ASN A 13 1.88 11.59 -5.30
N ILE A 14 2.11 10.52 -6.06
CA ILE A 14 1.08 9.77 -6.78
C ILE A 14 1.21 8.28 -6.45
N MET A 15 0.10 7.63 -6.14
CA MET A 15 0.02 6.19 -6.01
C MET A 15 -0.31 5.53 -7.36
N TYR A 16 0.53 4.59 -7.78
CA TYR A 16 0.37 3.81 -9.00
C TYR A 16 -0.06 2.38 -8.69
N TYR A 17 -1.08 1.91 -9.42
CA TYR A 17 -1.64 0.56 -9.34
C TYR A 17 -1.49 -0.16 -10.70
N PRO A 18 -0.31 -0.72 -11.04
CA PRO A 18 -0.07 -1.25 -12.39
C PRO A 18 -0.96 -2.44 -12.77
N ASP A 19 -1.47 -3.18 -11.79
CA ASP A 19 -2.42 -4.27 -12.04
C ASP A 19 -3.84 -3.78 -12.38
N GLU A 20 -4.14 -2.50 -12.13
CA GLU A 20 -5.46 -1.89 -12.34
C GLU A 20 -5.45 -0.78 -13.42
N ASP A 21 -4.29 -0.19 -13.70
CA ASP A 21 -4.10 0.85 -14.71
C ASP A 21 -3.26 0.37 -15.91
N LYS A 22 -3.92 0.27 -17.07
CA LYS A 22 -3.29 -0.09 -18.35
C LYS A 22 -2.21 0.89 -18.84
N ASN A 23 -2.11 2.08 -18.25
CA ASN A 23 -1.09 3.06 -18.58
C ASN A 23 0.17 2.92 -17.72
N VAL A 24 0.20 1.94 -16.83
CA VAL A 24 1.33 1.65 -15.96
C VAL A 24 1.70 0.18 -16.09
N GLU A 25 2.97 -0.08 -16.38
CA GLU A 25 3.53 -1.43 -16.45
C GLU A 25 4.67 -1.57 -15.43
N TRP A 26 5.13 -2.80 -15.22
CA TRP A 26 6.35 -3.07 -14.46
C TRP A 26 7.55 -3.15 -15.40
N THR A 27 8.63 -2.46 -15.05
CA THR A 27 9.97 -2.65 -15.64
C THR A 27 10.96 -3.12 -14.57
N ILE A 28 12.16 -3.48 -14.99
CA ILE A 28 13.31 -3.62 -14.09
C ILE A 28 14.10 -2.32 -14.18
N ASP A 29 14.41 -1.74 -13.03
CA ASP A 29 15.35 -0.63 -12.91
C ASP A 29 16.78 -1.18 -13.13
N ASP A 30 17.46 -0.69 -14.16
CA ASP A 30 18.80 -1.15 -14.53
C ASP A 30 19.88 -0.75 -13.51
N ASP A 31 19.64 0.30 -12.71
CA ASP A 31 20.58 0.77 -11.70
C ASP A 31 20.44 -0.02 -10.39
N THR A 32 19.20 -0.33 -9.98
CA THR A 32 18.93 -1.03 -8.70
C THR A 32 18.69 -2.53 -8.85
N GLY A 33 18.26 -2.99 -10.03
CA GLY A 33 17.88 -4.36 -10.33
C GLY A 33 16.51 -4.78 -9.77
N PHE A 34 15.73 -3.85 -9.23
CA PHE A 34 14.39 -4.11 -8.68
C PHE A 34 13.28 -3.75 -9.67
N ILE A 35 12.04 -4.16 -9.36
CA ILE A 35 10.88 -3.76 -10.16
C ILE A 35 10.60 -2.27 -9.95
N ALA A 36 10.28 -1.55 -11.02
CA ALA A 36 9.91 -0.14 -11.01
C ALA A 36 8.65 0.08 -11.86
N PRO A 37 7.79 1.05 -11.50
CA PRO A 37 6.66 1.40 -12.34
C PRO A 37 7.13 2.16 -13.59
N LEU A 38 6.60 1.78 -14.74
CA LEU A 38 6.82 2.35 -16.05
C LEU A 38 5.51 2.97 -16.54
N ILE A 39 5.47 4.30 -16.63
CA ILE A 39 4.27 5.07 -16.97
C ILE A 39 4.24 5.45 -18.45
N ASN A 40 3.06 5.42 -19.06
CA ASN A 40 2.83 5.88 -20.43
C ASN A 40 2.73 7.41 -20.47
N LEU A 41 3.69 8.06 -21.13
CA LEU A 41 3.79 9.51 -21.29
C LEU A 41 3.10 10.02 -22.58
N GLU A 42 2.25 9.18 -23.18
CA GLU A 42 1.63 9.35 -24.50
C GLU A 42 2.63 9.32 -25.66
N ASN A 43 2.12 9.36 -26.90
CA ASN A 43 2.92 9.36 -28.14
C ASN A 43 3.93 8.20 -28.28
N GLY A 44 3.68 7.09 -27.59
CA GLY A 44 4.56 5.91 -27.58
C GLY A 44 5.79 6.07 -26.68
N MET A 45 5.84 7.12 -25.85
CA MET A 45 6.89 7.30 -24.85
C MET A 45 6.48 6.67 -23.53
N TRP A 46 7.44 6.01 -22.89
CA TRP A 46 7.29 5.46 -21.55
C TRP A 46 8.41 6.00 -20.66
N GLY A 47 8.08 6.35 -19.43
CA GLY A 47 9.01 6.87 -18.44
C GLY A 47 9.01 5.97 -17.20
N MET A 48 10.20 5.63 -16.71
CA MET A 48 10.33 4.94 -15.43
C MET A 48 10.24 5.98 -14.31
N ILE A 49 9.63 5.61 -13.18
CA ILE A 49 9.71 6.42 -11.97
C ILE A 49 10.98 6.04 -11.21
N ASP A 50 11.86 7.01 -10.96
CA ASP A 50 13.16 6.75 -10.33
C ASP A 50 13.08 6.67 -8.79
N LYS A 51 12.12 7.37 -8.16
CA LYS A 51 11.97 7.42 -6.70
C LYS A 51 10.59 6.97 -6.27
N TYR A 52 10.51 5.70 -5.89
CA TYR A 52 9.27 5.08 -5.51
C TYR A 52 9.42 4.18 -4.28
N VAL A 53 8.30 3.95 -3.61
CA VAL A 53 8.16 2.98 -2.52
C VAL A 53 7.23 1.87 -3.01
N LEU A 54 7.68 0.62 -2.97
CA LEU A 54 6.84 -0.54 -3.26
C LEU A 54 6.09 -0.95 -2.01
N MET A 55 4.81 -1.29 -2.17
CA MET A 55 3.98 -1.89 -1.13
C MET A 55 3.38 -3.18 -1.68
N GLN A 56 3.57 -4.27 -0.95
CA GLN A 56 3.06 -5.57 -1.35
C GLN A 56 1.58 -5.73 -0.97
N SER A 57 0.79 -6.36 -1.84
CA SER A 57 -0.55 -6.83 -1.48
C SER A 57 -0.47 -7.96 -0.46
N THR A 58 -1.35 -7.94 0.53
CA THR A 58 -1.45 -9.01 1.53
C THR A 58 -2.24 -10.22 1.01
N GLY A 59 -3.09 -10.02 -0.01
CA GLY A 59 -4.08 -11.00 -0.48
C GLY A 59 -5.31 -11.13 0.42
N LEU A 60 -5.37 -10.37 1.52
CA LEU A 60 -6.51 -10.26 2.41
C LEU A 60 -7.35 -9.04 2.04
N LYS A 61 -8.62 -9.05 2.45
CA LYS A 61 -9.58 -7.99 2.14
C LYS A 61 -10.21 -7.46 3.42
N ASP A 62 -10.49 -6.18 3.43
CA ASP A 62 -11.24 -5.51 4.50
C ASP A 62 -12.72 -5.91 4.51
N LYS A 63 -13.49 -5.39 5.48
CA LYS A 63 -14.92 -5.68 5.61
C LYS A 63 -15.76 -5.30 4.38
N ASN A 64 -15.25 -4.39 3.54
CA ASN A 64 -15.88 -3.91 2.30
C ASN A 64 -15.38 -4.66 1.05
N GLY A 65 -14.46 -5.62 1.20
CA GLY A 65 -13.91 -6.43 0.12
C GLY A 65 -12.75 -5.78 -0.65
N VAL A 66 -12.20 -4.67 -0.14
CA VAL A 66 -11.03 -3.97 -0.69
C VAL A 66 -9.76 -4.69 -0.22
N GLU A 67 -8.84 -4.94 -1.15
CA GLU A 67 -7.60 -5.70 -0.86
C GLU A 67 -6.61 -4.83 -0.07
N PHE A 68 -6.07 -5.35 1.03
CA PHE A 68 -5.04 -4.66 1.81
C PHE A 68 -3.67 -4.75 1.12
N PHE A 69 -2.91 -3.68 1.25
CA PHE A 69 -1.49 -3.55 0.92
C PHE A 69 -0.71 -3.09 2.15
N GLU A 70 0.60 -3.33 2.14
CA GLU A 70 1.50 -2.70 3.11
C GLU A 70 1.30 -1.18 3.14
N GLY A 71 1.32 -0.61 4.35
CA GLY A 71 1.11 0.81 4.58
C GLY A 71 -0.35 1.28 4.46
N ASP A 72 -1.33 0.41 4.19
CA ASP A 72 -2.73 0.80 4.31
C ASP A 72 -3.08 1.18 5.74
N ILE A 73 -3.90 2.22 5.88
CA ILE A 73 -4.47 2.67 7.14
C ILE A 73 -5.92 2.23 7.20
N GLY A 74 -6.23 1.48 8.24
CA GLY A 74 -7.58 1.01 8.54
C GLY A 74 -8.24 1.85 9.63
N TRP A 75 -9.57 1.86 9.64
CA TRP A 75 -10.39 2.24 10.77
C TRP A 75 -11.04 0.97 11.35
N ASP A 76 -10.79 0.71 12.62
CA ASP A 76 -11.41 -0.38 13.37
C ASP A 76 -12.71 0.12 14.03
N ASP A 77 -13.85 -0.40 13.59
CA ASP A 77 -15.17 0.00 14.11
C ASP A 77 -15.40 -0.41 15.57
N HIS A 78 -14.70 -1.44 16.05
CA HIS A 78 -14.86 -1.97 17.40
C HIS A 78 -14.04 -1.19 18.42
N LEU A 79 -12.80 -0.89 18.07
CA LEU A 79 -11.85 -0.18 18.92
C LEU A 79 -11.94 1.34 18.76
N GLU A 80 -12.55 1.82 17.68
CA GLU A 80 -12.62 3.24 17.29
C GLU A 80 -11.21 3.87 17.16
N VAL A 81 -10.29 3.17 16.53
CA VAL A 81 -8.89 3.61 16.32
C VAL A 81 -8.45 3.44 14.86
N HIS A 82 -7.49 4.27 14.46
CA HIS A 82 -6.73 4.04 13.24
C HIS A 82 -5.52 3.16 13.52
N GLY A 83 -5.24 2.24 12.61
CA GLY A 83 -4.03 1.43 12.60
C GLY A 83 -3.51 1.26 11.19
N GLN A 84 -2.32 0.71 11.06
CA GLN A 84 -1.66 0.51 9.77
C GLN A 84 -1.31 -0.96 9.52
N VAL A 85 -1.28 -1.34 8.25
CA VAL A 85 -0.79 -2.65 7.81
C VAL A 85 0.73 -2.61 7.69
N ILE A 86 1.42 -3.50 8.40
CA ILE A 86 2.87 -3.68 8.34
C ILE A 86 3.23 -5.12 7.98
N PHE A 87 4.47 -5.34 7.52
CA PHE A 87 5.04 -6.68 7.39
C PHE A 87 6.19 -6.85 8.37
N GLU A 88 6.01 -7.71 9.38
CA GLU A 88 6.99 -7.92 10.43
C GLU A 88 7.07 -9.39 10.82
N ASN A 89 8.28 -9.92 11.03
CA ASN A 89 8.51 -11.31 11.45
C ASN A 89 7.88 -12.37 10.50
N GLY A 90 7.79 -12.04 9.21
CA GLY A 90 7.30 -12.96 8.18
C GLY A 90 5.78 -13.02 8.04
N ALA A 91 5.05 -12.09 8.65
CA ALA A 91 3.59 -11.99 8.58
C ALA A 91 3.14 -10.55 8.36
N PHE A 92 1.98 -10.40 7.70
CA PHE A 92 1.26 -9.13 7.68
C PHE A 92 0.54 -8.95 9.01
N LYS A 93 0.65 -7.75 9.57
CA LYS A 93 0.07 -7.38 10.86
C LYS A 93 -0.67 -6.07 10.76
N TYR A 94 -1.63 -5.88 11.65
CA TYR A 94 -2.27 -4.59 11.89
C TYR A 94 -1.69 -3.98 13.16
N GLU A 95 -1.18 -2.75 13.08
CA GLU A 95 -0.49 -2.05 14.17
C GLU A 95 -1.22 -0.76 14.55
N TRP A 96 -1.51 -0.58 15.83
CA TRP A 96 -2.08 0.64 16.41
C TRP A 96 -1.59 0.80 17.86
N ASP A 97 -1.32 2.02 18.32
CA ASP A 97 -0.94 2.31 19.73
C ASP A 97 0.14 1.39 20.37
N ASN A 98 1.12 0.92 19.58
CA ASN A 98 2.15 -0.07 19.98
C ASN A 98 1.62 -1.50 20.25
N ILE A 99 0.39 -1.78 19.86
CA ILE A 99 -0.21 -3.10 19.76
C ILE A 99 -0.05 -3.55 18.30
N SER A 100 0.19 -4.84 18.11
CA SER A 100 0.30 -5.44 16.79
C SER A 100 -0.32 -6.82 16.80
N GLU A 101 -1.30 -7.04 15.94
CA GLU A 101 -2.02 -8.31 15.79
C GLU A 101 -1.88 -8.85 14.36
N ASP A 102 -2.08 -10.15 14.18
CA ASP A 102 -2.08 -10.75 12.84
C ASP A 102 -3.22 -10.14 12.02
N LEU A 103 -2.90 -9.63 10.82
CA LEU A 103 -3.90 -8.95 9.99
C LEU A 103 -5.09 -9.87 9.68
N PHE A 104 -4.85 -11.18 9.50
CA PHE A 104 -5.89 -12.16 9.18
C PHE A 104 -6.96 -12.27 10.26
N GLU A 105 -6.63 -12.01 11.52
CA GLU A 105 -7.56 -12.16 12.65
C GLU A 105 -8.49 -10.95 12.80
N VAL A 106 -8.16 -9.81 12.19
CA VAL A 106 -8.84 -8.52 12.40
C VAL A 106 -9.49 -7.95 11.14
N THR A 107 -9.35 -8.60 9.97
CA THR A 107 -9.82 -8.03 8.70
C THR A 107 -11.31 -7.70 8.64
N ASP A 108 -12.14 -8.45 9.38
CA ASP A 108 -13.60 -8.32 9.35
C ASP A 108 -14.10 -7.05 10.07
N ASP A 109 -13.28 -6.46 10.95
CA ASP A 109 -13.62 -5.27 11.73
C ASP A 109 -13.00 -3.98 11.16
N ILE A 110 -12.10 -4.10 10.19
CA ILE A 110 -11.33 -3.00 9.62
C ILE A 110 -11.93 -2.55 8.28
N GLU A 111 -11.99 -1.23 8.09
CA GLU A 111 -12.23 -0.57 6.80
C GLU A 111 -11.00 0.20 6.37
N ILE A 112 -10.52 0.00 5.14
CA ILE A 112 -9.41 0.78 4.61
C ILE A 112 -9.90 2.22 4.37
N VAL A 113 -9.22 3.19 4.99
CA VAL A 113 -9.58 4.63 4.93
C VAL A 113 -8.47 5.49 4.31
N GLY A 114 -7.28 4.95 4.10
CA GLY A 114 -6.16 5.66 3.50
C GLY A 114 -4.89 4.82 3.50
N ASN A 115 -3.74 5.47 3.32
CA ASN A 115 -2.42 4.85 3.50
C ASN A 115 -1.41 5.85 4.05
N ILE A 116 -0.28 5.36 4.54
CA ILE A 116 0.75 6.18 5.20
C ILE A 116 1.42 7.23 4.29
N HIS A 117 1.26 7.13 2.98
CA HIS A 117 1.85 8.07 2.02
C HIS A 117 0.89 9.19 1.66
N GLU A 118 -0.38 8.85 1.37
CA GLU A 118 -1.41 9.80 0.94
C GLU A 118 -2.18 10.41 2.12
N ASN A 119 -2.22 9.71 3.27
CA ASN A 119 -3.00 10.09 4.46
C ASN A 119 -2.23 9.91 5.78
N PRO A 120 -0.98 10.40 5.91
CA PRO A 120 -0.20 10.25 7.14
C PRO A 120 -0.90 10.86 8.37
N GLU A 121 -1.75 11.86 8.18
CA GLU A 121 -2.50 12.53 9.25
C GLU A 121 -3.46 11.62 10.02
N LEU A 122 -3.88 10.48 9.44
CA LEU A 122 -4.81 9.55 10.09
C LEU A 122 -4.19 8.81 11.28
N LEU A 123 -2.85 8.73 11.34
CA LEU A 123 -2.10 8.13 12.45
C LEU A 123 -1.61 9.18 13.46
N GLU A 124 -1.84 10.46 13.22
CA GLU A 124 -1.49 11.52 14.18
C GLU A 124 -2.51 11.52 15.32
N VAL A 125 -2.04 11.29 16.55
CA VAL A 125 -2.87 11.45 17.74
C VAL A 125 -3.15 12.93 17.95
N ALA A 126 -4.42 13.34 17.93
CA ALA A 126 -4.80 14.70 18.29
C ALA A 126 -4.35 15.00 19.74
N GLU A 127 -3.47 15.98 19.90
CA GLU A 127 -3.03 16.48 21.23
C GLU A 127 -4.17 17.08 22.06
#